data_AF-A0ABD5W801-F1
#
_entry.id   AF-A0ABD5W801-F1
#
_cell.length_a   1.000
_cell.length_b   1.000
_cell.length_c   1.000
_cell.angle_alpha   90.00
_cell.angle_beta   90.00
_cell.angle_gamma   90.00
#
_symmetry.space_group_name_H-M   'P 1'
#
loop_
_entity.id
_entity.type
_entity.pdbx_description
1 polymer ?
#
loop_
_entity_poly.entity_id
_entity_poly.type
_entity_poly.pdbx_seq_one_letter_code
_entity_poly.pdbx_strand_id
1 'polypeptide(L)'
;MPEIDRESAPRDQKSKEFHETEKFDPQQGEMEQMGDLKTLMDIREILADELGEGTATKIIVKAFFWDPTFKKPNWRPDAFEFPSQEMQDAFKKIFDDMVPFICLFRRIKQHCDEETAQLLMAESTVPATVPYLEDTFKSHPHAQSINPLRHDMRDYLGTGDGFEWTEKVSEDGREVKYQFTRCGYIEVMQEYGLDYAASMACYCDHIHFDVNTPELFFKRDHCIGEGDDYCDHHYILKSSAEDYDDMDKYGDTENVEYDARELIDRWKHEFQ
;
A
#
# COMPACT_ATOMS: atom_id res chain seq x y z
N MET A 1 4.17 -19.55 37.92
CA MET A 1 4.19 -19.60 36.45
C MET A 1 5.66 -19.70 36.06
N PRO A 2 6.12 -20.77 35.40
CA PRO A 2 7.52 -20.86 35.03
C PRO A 2 7.78 -19.98 33.81
N GLU A 3 8.85 -19.18 33.89
CA GLU A 3 9.44 -18.43 32.78
C GLU A 3 9.89 -19.43 31.70
N ILE A 4 9.41 -19.24 30.48
CA ILE A 4 9.88 -19.97 29.31
C ILE A 4 11.04 -19.15 28.75
N ASP A 5 12.25 -19.55 29.10
CA ASP A 5 13.47 -19.13 28.40
C ASP A 5 13.38 -19.64 26.96
N ARG A 6 13.11 -18.74 26.01
CA ARG A 6 13.25 -19.01 24.57
C ARG A 6 14.63 -18.52 24.15
N GLU A 7 15.64 -19.36 24.30
CA GLU A 7 16.86 -19.23 23.51
C GLU A 7 16.49 -19.51 22.04
N SER A 8 16.27 -18.46 21.25
CA SER A 8 16.28 -18.57 19.79
C SER A 8 17.72 -18.81 19.35
N ALA A 9 17.95 -19.99 18.76
CA ALA A 9 19.22 -20.29 18.12
C ALA A 9 19.50 -19.26 17.01
N PRO A 10 20.76 -18.83 16.79
CA PRO A 10 21.08 -17.95 15.69
C PRO A 10 20.77 -18.70 14.38
N ARG A 11 19.73 -18.30 13.65
CA ARG A 11 19.56 -18.69 12.26
C ARG A 11 20.74 -18.09 11.51
N ASP A 12 21.67 -18.94 11.12
CA ASP A 12 22.82 -18.62 10.28
C ASP A 12 22.30 -18.22 8.88
N GLN A 13 21.71 -17.03 8.75
CA GLN A 13 21.36 -16.42 7.48
C GLN A 13 22.68 -16.06 6.80
N LYS A 14 23.23 -17.01 6.04
CA LYS A 14 24.23 -16.69 5.02
C LYS A 14 23.67 -15.53 4.19
N SER A 15 24.38 -14.40 4.16
CA SER A 15 24.00 -13.26 3.35
C SER A 15 23.82 -13.72 1.90
N LYS A 16 22.58 -13.72 1.40
CA LYS A 16 22.31 -14.00 -0.01
C LYS A 16 22.97 -12.91 -0.85
N GLU A 17 23.71 -13.30 -1.88
CA GLU A 17 24.26 -12.35 -2.86
C GLU A 17 23.17 -11.96 -3.87
N PHE A 18 23.13 -10.67 -4.22
CA PHE A 18 22.15 -10.07 -5.12
C PHE A 18 22.88 -9.34 -6.26
N HIS A 19 22.28 -9.32 -7.44
CA HIS A 19 22.75 -8.50 -8.56
C HIS A 19 21.70 -7.45 -8.94
N GLU A 20 22.16 -6.24 -9.23
CA GLU A 20 21.33 -5.13 -9.74
C GLU A 20 21.01 -5.36 -11.22
N THR A 21 19.79 -5.02 -11.60
CA THR A 21 19.28 -5.17 -12.97
C THR A 21 19.20 -3.81 -13.67
N GLU A 22 19.18 -3.78 -15.01
CA GLU A 22 19.10 -2.52 -15.78
C GLU A 22 17.83 -1.72 -15.45
N LYS A 23 17.91 -0.38 -15.59
CA LYS A 23 16.75 0.52 -15.55
C LYS A 23 15.89 0.30 -16.80
N PHE A 24 14.58 0.12 -16.64
CA PHE A 24 13.65 -0.15 -17.74
C PHE A 24 12.71 1.04 -18.01
N ASP A 25 12.22 1.14 -19.25
CA ASP A 25 11.29 2.19 -19.68
C ASP A 25 9.86 1.96 -19.13
N PRO A 26 9.14 3.02 -18.74
CA PRO A 26 7.83 2.92 -18.07
C PRO A 26 6.67 2.53 -19.00
N GLN A 27 5.65 1.88 -18.43
CA GLN A 27 4.33 1.66 -19.02
C GLN A 27 3.21 2.21 -18.10
N GLN A 28 2.22 2.85 -18.71
CA GLN A 28 1.14 3.54 -18.00
C GLN A 28 0.07 2.56 -17.52
N GLY A 29 -0.05 2.38 -16.20
CA GLY A 29 -1.26 1.87 -15.56
C GLY A 29 -2.24 3.02 -15.27
N GLU A 30 -3.51 2.88 -15.63
CA GLU A 30 -4.56 3.83 -15.26
C GLU A 30 -5.36 3.27 -14.07
N MET A 31 -5.47 4.02 -12.96
CA MET A 31 -6.35 3.68 -11.85
C MET A 31 -7.80 4.09 -12.15
N GLU A 32 -8.42 3.51 -13.19
CA GLU A 32 -9.79 3.86 -13.59
C GLU A 32 -10.88 3.38 -12.59
N GLN A 33 -10.54 2.59 -11.57
CA GLN A 33 -11.52 1.88 -10.74
C GLN A 33 -11.90 2.54 -9.39
N MET A 34 -11.23 3.60 -8.93
CA MET A 34 -11.43 4.19 -7.58
C MET A 34 -12.74 4.99 -7.36
N GLY A 35 -13.82 4.62 -8.03
CA GLY A 35 -15.12 5.28 -7.90
C GLY A 35 -16.31 4.39 -8.24
N ASP A 36 -16.11 3.07 -8.28
CA ASP A 36 -17.21 2.16 -8.53
C ASP A 36 -18.23 2.19 -7.37
N LEU A 37 -19.46 1.80 -7.68
CA LEU A 37 -20.54 1.89 -6.70
C LEU A 37 -20.30 0.98 -5.48
N LYS A 38 -19.62 -0.15 -5.68
CA LYS A 38 -19.36 -1.12 -4.61
C LYS A 38 -18.38 -0.54 -3.59
N THR A 39 -17.25 -0.02 -4.03
CA THR A 39 -16.24 0.65 -3.20
C THR A 39 -16.87 1.79 -2.40
N LEU A 40 -17.72 2.61 -3.04
CA LEU A 40 -18.42 3.68 -2.34
C LEU A 40 -19.42 3.17 -1.30
N MET A 41 -20.04 2.01 -1.51
CA MET A 41 -20.91 1.36 -0.55
C MET A 41 -20.12 0.77 0.63
N ASP A 42 -18.99 0.12 0.38
CA ASP A 42 -18.13 -0.46 1.42
C ASP A 42 -17.56 0.67 2.32
N ILE A 43 -17.04 1.75 1.72
CA ILE A 43 -16.59 2.94 2.47
C ILE A 43 -17.77 3.55 3.26
N ARG A 44 -18.96 3.61 2.67
CA ARG A 44 -20.14 4.13 3.39
C ARG A 44 -20.46 3.29 4.63
N GLU A 45 -20.36 1.97 4.55
CA GLU A 45 -20.64 1.06 5.66
C GLU A 45 -19.66 1.28 6.82
N ILE A 46 -18.36 1.34 6.53
CA ILE A 46 -17.30 1.71 7.49
C ILE A 46 -17.64 3.02 8.21
N LEU A 47 -17.98 4.06 7.44
CA LEU A 47 -18.34 5.35 8.02
C LEU A 47 -19.68 5.32 8.79
N ALA A 48 -20.61 4.45 8.43
CA ALA A 48 -21.93 4.38 9.04
C ALA A 48 -21.88 3.79 10.45
N ASP A 49 -20.94 2.87 10.69
CA ASP A 49 -20.74 2.25 12.00
C ASP A 49 -20.30 3.27 13.06
N GLU A 50 -19.43 4.21 12.68
CA GLU A 50 -18.93 5.24 13.59
C GLU A 50 -19.78 6.53 13.58
N LEU A 51 -20.18 7.02 12.40
CA LEU A 51 -20.79 8.35 12.24
C LEU A 51 -22.32 8.31 12.03
N GLY A 52 -22.89 7.12 11.87
CA GLY A 52 -24.29 6.88 11.54
C GLY A 52 -24.60 6.99 10.05
N GLU A 53 -25.53 6.16 9.59
CA GLU A 53 -25.89 5.95 8.17
C GLU A 53 -26.22 7.24 7.40
N GLY A 54 -26.97 8.15 8.02
CA GLY A 54 -27.37 9.42 7.41
C GLY A 54 -26.22 10.41 7.27
N THR A 55 -25.22 10.35 8.15
CA THR A 55 -24.00 11.16 8.08
C THR A 55 -23.07 10.59 7.03
N ALA A 56 -22.79 9.29 7.09
CA ALA A 56 -21.95 8.57 6.13
C ALA A 56 -22.40 8.81 4.68
N THR A 57 -23.69 8.62 4.40
CA THR A 57 -24.25 8.85 3.05
C THR A 57 -24.02 10.29 2.56
N LYS A 58 -24.20 11.29 3.43
CA LYS A 58 -23.96 12.70 3.07
C LYS A 58 -22.49 13.00 2.84
N ILE A 59 -21.60 12.37 3.61
CA ILE A 59 -20.15 12.50 3.46
C ILE A 59 -19.74 11.97 2.08
N ILE A 60 -20.11 10.72 1.74
CA ILE A 60 -19.78 10.10 0.44
C ILE A 60 -20.27 10.94 -0.73
N VAL A 61 -21.55 11.33 -0.72
CA VAL A 61 -22.13 12.11 -1.83
C VAL A 61 -21.39 13.43 -2.02
N LYS A 62 -21.01 14.10 -0.93
CA LYS A 62 -20.28 15.37 -1.02
C LYS A 62 -18.83 15.16 -1.45
N ALA A 63 -18.14 14.20 -0.86
CA ALA A 63 -16.72 13.96 -1.07
C ALA A 63 -16.39 13.52 -2.49
N PHE A 64 -17.24 12.70 -3.11
CA PHE A 64 -16.97 12.14 -4.44
C PHE A 64 -17.62 12.91 -5.59
N PHE A 65 -18.74 13.61 -5.37
CA PHE A 65 -19.48 14.25 -6.47
C PHE A 65 -19.54 15.79 -6.39
N TRP A 66 -19.52 16.37 -5.19
CA TRP A 66 -19.68 17.82 -5.03
C TRP A 66 -18.35 18.55 -4.81
N ASP A 67 -17.61 18.14 -3.79
CA ASP A 67 -16.40 18.83 -3.35
C ASP A 67 -15.26 18.79 -4.38
N PRO A 68 -15.03 17.71 -5.16
CA PRO A 68 -14.01 17.70 -6.21
C PRO A 68 -14.21 18.80 -7.27
N THR A 69 -15.44 19.27 -7.45
CA THR A 69 -15.77 20.36 -8.38
C THR A 69 -15.80 21.72 -7.68
N PHE A 70 -16.48 21.82 -6.54
CA PHE A 70 -16.80 23.12 -5.91
C PHE A 70 -15.89 23.50 -4.74
N LYS A 71 -15.14 22.54 -4.18
CA LYS A 71 -14.26 22.71 -3.02
C LYS A 71 -12.92 21.97 -3.21
N LYS A 72 -12.47 21.86 -4.45
CA LYS A 72 -11.27 21.12 -4.81
C LYS A 72 -10.08 21.64 -3.99
N PRO A 73 -9.28 20.77 -3.34
CA PRO A 73 -7.99 21.18 -2.78
C PRO A 73 -7.12 21.83 -3.87
N ASN A 74 -6.26 22.76 -3.47
CA ASN A 74 -5.26 23.30 -4.39
C ASN A 74 -4.10 22.32 -4.51
N TRP A 75 -3.60 22.12 -5.73
CA TRP A 75 -2.30 21.48 -5.97
C TRP A 75 -1.18 22.34 -5.36
N ARG A 76 -0.25 21.73 -4.64
CA ARG A 76 0.86 22.39 -3.92
C ARG A 76 2.23 21.89 -4.42
N PRO A 77 2.65 22.24 -5.65
CA PRO A 77 3.91 21.74 -6.20
C PRO A 77 5.14 22.20 -5.41
N ASP A 78 5.04 23.28 -4.65
CA ASP A 78 6.08 23.82 -3.79
C ASP A 78 6.35 22.98 -2.53
N ALA A 79 5.47 22.02 -2.22
CA ALA A 79 5.65 21.08 -1.12
C ALA A 79 6.58 19.90 -1.48
N PHE A 80 6.93 19.74 -2.76
CA PHE A 80 7.69 18.61 -3.26
C PHE A 80 8.94 19.07 -4.00
N GLU A 81 9.98 18.25 -3.95
CA GLU A 81 11.16 18.45 -4.78
C GLU A 81 11.01 17.66 -6.08
N PHE A 82 11.12 18.32 -7.23
CA PHE A 82 10.99 17.65 -8.53
C PHE A 82 12.31 17.72 -9.31
N PRO A 83 12.92 16.58 -9.67
CA PRO A 83 14.11 16.53 -10.51
C PRO A 83 13.80 16.87 -11.98
N SER A 84 12.54 16.75 -12.40
CA SER A 84 12.09 17.02 -13.77
C SER A 84 10.63 17.49 -13.82
N GLN A 85 10.22 18.02 -14.98
CA GLN A 85 8.83 18.42 -15.22
C GLN A 85 7.91 17.19 -15.32
N GLU A 86 8.42 16.09 -15.88
CA GLU A 86 7.69 14.83 -16.01
C GLU A 86 7.27 14.28 -14.64
N MET A 87 8.17 14.34 -13.64
CA MET A 87 7.84 13.93 -12.28
C MET A 87 6.82 14.85 -11.61
N GLN A 88 6.91 16.16 -11.84
CA GLN A 88 5.90 17.10 -11.36
C GLN A 88 4.52 16.80 -11.97
N ASP A 89 4.47 16.49 -13.26
CA ASP A 89 3.23 16.18 -13.97
C ASP A 89 2.63 14.85 -13.47
N ALA A 90 3.47 13.85 -13.19
CA ALA A 90 3.06 12.58 -12.57
C ALA A 90 2.47 12.79 -11.17
N PHE A 91 3.15 13.55 -10.31
CA PHE A 91 2.62 13.90 -8.98
C PHE A 91 1.32 14.69 -9.06
N LYS A 92 1.21 15.59 -10.04
CA LYS A 92 -0.03 16.32 -10.28
C LYS A 92 -1.17 15.38 -10.69
N LYS A 93 -0.92 14.37 -11.52
CA LYS A 93 -1.91 13.34 -11.87
C LYS A 93 -2.35 12.57 -10.63
N ILE A 94 -1.39 12.08 -9.84
CA ILE A 94 -1.65 11.39 -8.56
C ILE A 94 -2.51 12.26 -7.63
N PHE A 95 -2.18 13.55 -7.49
CA PHE A 95 -2.99 14.49 -6.73
C PHE A 95 -4.42 14.59 -7.27
N ASP A 96 -4.58 14.74 -8.58
CA ASP A 96 -5.90 14.84 -9.20
C ASP A 96 -6.74 13.56 -8.97
N ASP A 97 -6.10 12.38 -8.98
CA ASP A 97 -6.73 11.09 -8.67
C ASP A 97 -7.09 10.97 -7.17
N MET A 98 -6.29 11.54 -6.27
CA MET A 98 -6.51 11.52 -4.81
C MET A 98 -7.49 12.59 -4.31
N VAL A 99 -7.90 13.56 -5.14
CA VAL A 99 -8.83 14.64 -4.74
C VAL A 99 -10.10 14.14 -4.04
N PRO A 100 -10.81 13.10 -4.50
CA PRO A 100 -12.00 12.60 -3.82
C PRO A 100 -11.71 12.12 -2.39
N PHE A 101 -10.60 11.41 -2.18
CA PHE A 101 -10.18 10.91 -0.85
C PHE A 101 -9.72 12.05 0.07
N ILE A 102 -9.01 13.06 -0.47
CA ILE A 102 -8.69 14.27 0.28
C ILE A 102 -9.97 15.00 0.72
N CYS A 103 -10.98 15.05 -0.15
CA CYS A 103 -12.29 15.62 0.19
C CYS A 103 -13.03 14.76 1.22
N LEU A 104 -12.94 13.44 1.12
CA LEU A 104 -13.51 12.48 2.07
C LEU A 104 -12.95 12.71 3.47
N PHE A 105 -11.63 12.71 3.62
CA PHE A 105 -10.95 12.94 4.89
C PHE A 105 -11.35 14.28 5.52
N ARG A 106 -11.32 15.37 4.74
CA ARG A 106 -11.76 16.71 5.21
C ARG A 106 -13.21 16.75 5.69
N ARG A 107 -14.07 15.86 5.17
CA ARG A 107 -15.47 15.76 5.61
C ARG A 107 -15.59 14.93 6.87
N ILE A 108 -14.87 13.82 6.97
CA ILE A 108 -14.85 12.98 8.18
C ILE A 108 -14.38 13.82 9.38
N LYS A 109 -13.30 14.60 9.24
CA LYS A 109 -12.80 15.54 10.27
C LYS A 109 -13.80 16.60 10.75
N GLN A 110 -14.92 16.81 10.06
CA GLN A 110 -15.98 17.73 10.52
C GLN A 110 -16.92 17.07 11.53
N HIS A 111 -16.80 15.75 11.74
CA HIS A 111 -17.75 14.93 12.50
C HIS A 111 -17.12 14.13 13.63
N CYS A 112 -15.79 13.94 13.61
CA CYS A 112 -15.02 13.30 14.68
C CYS A 112 -13.69 14.02 14.90
N ASP A 113 -12.92 13.58 15.89
CA ASP A 113 -11.53 14.02 16.07
C ASP A 113 -10.61 13.51 14.94
N GLU A 114 -9.39 14.03 14.94
CA GLU A 114 -8.42 13.75 13.88
C GLU A 114 -7.96 12.30 13.86
N GLU A 115 -7.71 11.70 15.02
CA GLU A 115 -7.27 10.30 15.14
C GLU A 115 -8.34 9.35 14.61
N THR A 116 -9.60 9.57 15.00
CA THR A 116 -10.74 8.79 14.49
C THR A 116 -10.91 9.00 12.99
N ALA A 117 -10.72 10.21 12.48
CA ALA A 117 -10.78 10.47 11.04
C ALA A 117 -9.68 9.74 10.26
N GLN A 118 -8.47 9.67 10.81
CA GLN A 118 -7.35 8.93 10.23
C GLN A 118 -7.64 7.43 10.19
N LEU A 119 -8.12 6.86 11.29
CA LEU A 119 -8.51 5.45 11.36
C LEU A 119 -9.60 5.11 10.35
N LEU A 120 -10.67 5.90 10.28
CA LEU A 120 -11.73 5.68 9.28
C LEU A 120 -11.21 5.76 7.84
N MET A 121 -10.25 6.65 7.57
CA MET A 121 -9.62 6.72 6.24
C MET A 121 -8.72 5.51 5.96
N ALA A 122 -7.95 5.03 6.93
CA ALA A 122 -7.17 3.81 6.80
C ALA A 122 -8.07 2.61 6.49
N GLU A 123 -9.14 2.41 7.26
CA GLU A 123 -10.10 1.35 7.01
C GLU A 123 -10.75 1.46 5.62
N SER A 124 -11.13 2.67 5.22
CA SER A 124 -11.72 2.96 3.90
C SER A 124 -10.76 2.72 2.73
N THR A 125 -9.46 2.69 2.98
CA THR A 125 -8.44 2.47 1.94
C THR A 125 -8.42 1.01 1.47
N VAL A 126 -8.73 0.07 2.36
CA VAL A 126 -8.66 -1.37 2.07
C VAL A 126 -9.63 -1.83 0.97
N PRO A 127 -10.95 -1.55 1.05
CA PRO A 127 -11.89 -1.98 0.02
C PRO A 127 -11.66 -1.29 -1.33
N ALA A 128 -10.96 -0.16 -1.36
CA ALA A 128 -10.55 0.50 -2.61
C ALA A 128 -9.27 -0.11 -3.20
N THR A 129 -8.31 -0.47 -2.33
CA THR A 129 -6.95 -0.83 -2.75
C THR A 129 -6.82 -2.32 -3.03
N VAL A 130 -7.28 -3.20 -2.13
CA VAL A 130 -7.08 -4.65 -2.29
C VAL A 130 -7.68 -5.20 -3.59
N PRO A 131 -8.93 -4.86 -3.99
CA PRO A 131 -9.47 -5.30 -5.28
C PRO A 131 -8.67 -4.78 -6.48
N TYR A 132 -8.18 -3.55 -6.42
CA TYR A 132 -7.32 -2.99 -7.45
C TYR A 132 -6.00 -3.77 -7.58
N LEU A 133 -5.39 -4.15 -6.46
CA LEU A 133 -4.17 -4.96 -6.46
C LEU A 133 -4.43 -6.37 -7.02
N GLU A 134 -5.58 -6.97 -6.68
CA GLU A 134 -6.01 -8.27 -7.22
C GLU A 134 -6.16 -8.26 -8.76
N ASP A 135 -6.73 -7.19 -9.31
CA ASP A 135 -6.86 -7.04 -10.77
C ASP A 135 -5.52 -6.82 -11.48
N THR A 136 -4.54 -6.24 -10.77
CA THR A 136 -3.25 -5.84 -11.35
C THR A 136 -2.20 -6.94 -11.27
N PHE A 137 -2.12 -7.67 -10.15
CA PHE A 137 -1.13 -8.74 -9.95
C PHE A 137 -1.75 -10.13 -10.12
N LYS A 138 -1.22 -10.91 -11.06
CA LYS A 138 -1.72 -12.27 -11.34
C LYS A 138 -0.89 -13.33 -10.63
N SER A 139 -1.55 -14.28 -9.99
CA SER A 139 -0.89 -15.43 -9.36
C SER A 139 -0.28 -16.39 -10.40
N HIS A 140 0.88 -16.94 -10.06
CA HIS A 140 1.62 -17.95 -10.81
C HIS A 140 1.89 -19.20 -9.94
N PRO A 141 0.87 -20.02 -9.64
CA PRO A 141 0.95 -21.10 -8.62
C PRO A 141 1.94 -22.23 -8.93
N HIS A 142 2.58 -22.20 -10.11
CA HIS A 142 3.56 -23.20 -10.56
C HIS A 142 4.93 -22.60 -10.88
N ALA A 143 5.17 -21.34 -10.52
CA ALA A 143 6.44 -20.68 -10.77
C ALA A 143 7.59 -21.42 -10.06
N GLN A 144 8.64 -21.71 -10.83
CA GLN A 144 9.85 -22.39 -10.34
C GLN A 144 11.01 -21.41 -10.07
N SER A 145 10.85 -20.16 -10.51
CA SER A 145 11.78 -19.05 -10.29
C SER A 145 10.98 -17.75 -10.22
N ILE A 146 11.56 -16.70 -9.66
CA ILE A 146 10.91 -15.39 -9.51
C ILE A 146 10.78 -14.66 -10.85
N ASN A 147 11.56 -15.05 -11.85
CA ASN A 147 11.66 -14.35 -13.13
C ASN A 147 10.34 -14.18 -13.90
N PRO A 148 9.45 -15.19 -14.01
CA PRO A 148 8.15 -15.00 -14.64
C PRO A 148 7.24 -14.02 -13.90
N LEU A 149 7.36 -13.92 -12.57
CA LEU A 149 6.54 -13.00 -11.77
C LEU A 149 7.09 -11.57 -11.79
N ARG A 150 8.37 -11.38 -12.13
CA ARG A 150 9.00 -10.05 -12.14
C ARG A 150 8.31 -9.07 -13.09
N HIS A 151 7.81 -9.55 -14.24
CA HIS A 151 7.06 -8.67 -15.15
C HIS A 151 5.79 -8.16 -14.47
N ASP A 152 4.97 -9.07 -13.93
CA ASP A 152 3.73 -8.75 -13.25
C ASP A 152 3.98 -7.90 -11.99
N MET A 153 5.08 -8.13 -11.26
CA MET A 153 5.47 -7.30 -10.10
C MET A 153 5.79 -5.88 -10.51
N ARG A 154 6.49 -5.68 -11.63
CA ARG A 154 6.80 -4.34 -12.13
C ARG A 154 5.55 -3.62 -12.60
N ASP A 155 4.63 -4.34 -13.23
CA ASP A 155 3.35 -3.79 -13.65
C ASP A 155 2.51 -3.39 -12.43
N TYR A 156 2.46 -4.26 -11.41
CA TYR A 156 1.81 -4.03 -10.12
C TYR A 156 2.39 -2.85 -9.34
N LEU A 157 3.71 -2.78 -9.22
CA LEU A 157 4.41 -1.70 -8.52
C LEU A 157 4.28 -0.34 -9.24
N GLY A 158 3.80 -0.38 -10.49
CA GLY A 158 3.79 0.77 -11.37
C GLY A 158 5.18 1.07 -11.92
N THR A 159 5.18 1.56 -13.15
CA THR A 159 6.38 2.12 -13.78
C THR A 159 6.02 3.51 -14.32
N GLY A 160 6.77 4.54 -13.92
CA GLY A 160 6.47 5.91 -14.33
C GLY A 160 7.20 6.97 -13.52
N ASP A 161 7.05 8.22 -13.96
CA ASP A 161 7.80 9.38 -13.45
C ASP A 161 7.43 9.78 -12.02
N GLY A 162 6.49 9.09 -11.35
CA GLY A 162 6.07 9.35 -9.96
C GLY A 162 6.78 8.49 -8.91
N PHE A 163 7.68 7.59 -9.31
CA PHE A 163 8.35 6.65 -8.42
C PHE A 163 9.84 6.59 -8.73
N GLU A 164 10.64 6.28 -7.71
CA GLU A 164 12.05 5.97 -7.87
C GLU A 164 12.37 4.67 -7.15
N TRP A 165 12.86 3.67 -7.88
CA TRP A 165 13.21 2.38 -7.30
C TRP A 165 14.34 1.66 -8.02
N THR A 166 14.92 0.67 -7.34
CA THR A 166 15.91 -0.28 -7.89
C THR A 166 15.45 -1.71 -7.69
N GLU A 167 15.86 -2.62 -8.57
CA GLU A 167 15.55 -4.06 -8.46
C GLU A 167 16.85 -4.86 -8.27
N LYS A 168 16.77 -5.84 -7.37
CA LYS A 168 17.84 -6.79 -7.07
C LYS A 168 17.28 -8.20 -7.05
N VAL A 169 17.91 -9.13 -7.75
CA VAL A 169 17.48 -10.53 -7.80
C VAL A 169 18.54 -11.41 -7.14
N SER A 170 18.10 -12.38 -6.34
CA SER A 170 19.00 -13.36 -5.72
C SER A 170 19.65 -14.25 -6.78
N GLU A 171 20.88 -14.73 -6.52
CA GLU A 171 21.59 -15.60 -7.47
C GLU A 171 20.84 -16.89 -7.81
N ASP A 172 20.11 -17.44 -6.84
CA ASP A 172 19.29 -18.65 -7.03
C ASP A 172 17.96 -18.37 -7.76
N GLY A 173 17.65 -17.10 -8.05
CA GLY A 173 16.43 -16.66 -8.72
C GLY A 173 15.15 -16.95 -7.95
N ARG A 174 15.21 -17.10 -6.62
CA ARG A 174 14.05 -17.36 -5.76
C ARG A 174 13.49 -16.12 -5.07
N GLU A 175 14.23 -15.02 -5.06
CA GLU A 175 13.87 -13.78 -4.38
C GLU A 175 14.16 -12.59 -5.28
N VAL A 176 13.25 -11.62 -5.28
CA VAL A 176 13.47 -10.30 -5.86
C VAL A 176 13.17 -9.25 -4.79
N LYS A 177 14.01 -8.22 -4.75
CA LYS A 177 13.86 -7.06 -3.89
C LYS A 177 13.68 -5.82 -4.75
N TYR A 178 12.65 -5.05 -4.45
CA TYR A 178 12.48 -3.72 -5.00
C TYR A 178 12.66 -2.70 -3.87
N GLN A 179 13.64 -1.81 -4.05
CA GLN A 179 13.91 -0.76 -3.10
C GLN A 179 13.42 0.57 -3.66
N PHE A 180 12.35 1.11 -3.09
CA PHE A 180 11.79 2.41 -3.45
C PHE A 180 12.43 3.49 -2.59
N THR A 181 13.00 4.51 -3.21
CA THR A 181 13.46 5.72 -2.50
C THR A 181 12.46 6.85 -2.63
N ARG A 182 11.42 6.67 -3.47
CA ARG A 182 10.40 7.68 -3.69
C ARG A 182 9.07 7.08 -4.15
N CYS A 183 7.97 7.56 -3.57
CA CYS A 183 6.62 7.14 -3.93
C CYS A 183 5.65 8.32 -3.93
N GLY A 184 5.24 8.77 -5.12
CA GLY A 184 4.38 9.93 -5.27
C GLY A 184 2.98 9.77 -4.66
N TYR A 185 2.43 8.55 -4.60
CA TYR A 185 1.15 8.32 -3.91
C TYR A 185 1.25 8.64 -2.43
N ILE A 186 2.27 8.09 -1.77
CA ILE A 186 2.47 8.26 -0.32
C ILE A 186 2.81 9.71 0.01
N GLU A 187 3.74 10.32 -0.72
CA GLU A 187 4.08 11.74 -0.52
C GLU A 187 2.86 12.65 -0.67
N VAL A 188 2.02 12.41 -1.70
CA VAL A 188 0.79 13.18 -1.88
C VAL A 188 -0.22 12.91 -0.77
N MET A 189 -0.41 11.66 -0.34
CA MET A 189 -1.34 11.36 0.76
C MET A 189 -0.92 12.06 2.06
N GLN A 190 0.36 11.96 2.45
CA GLN A 190 0.91 12.59 3.65
C GLN A 190 0.85 14.12 3.59
N GLU A 191 1.23 14.75 2.46
CA GLU A 191 1.16 16.21 2.30
C GLU A 191 -0.28 16.76 2.46
N TYR A 192 -1.29 15.95 2.12
CA TYR A 192 -2.70 16.32 2.30
C TYR A 192 -3.31 15.79 3.61
N GLY A 193 -2.48 15.25 4.50
CA GLY A 193 -2.80 14.84 5.87
C GLY A 193 -3.45 13.47 5.98
N LEU A 194 -3.31 12.59 5.00
CA LEU A 194 -3.89 11.23 5.00
C LEU A 194 -2.88 10.20 5.51
N ASP A 195 -2.24 10.47 6.64
CA ASP A 195 -1.08 9.71 7.13
C ASP A 195 -1.39 8.23 7.36
N TYR A 196 -2.47 7.90 8.10
CA TYR A 196 -2.80 6.49 8.36
C TYR A 196 -3.31 5.77 7.10
N ALA A 197 -3.95 6.50 6.19
CA ALA A 197 -4.34 5.93 4.91
C ALA A 197 -3.10 5.67 4.03
N ALA A 198 -2.07 6.49 4.11
CA ALA A 198 -0.83 6.30 3.37
C ALA A 198 -0.13 5.00 3.80
N SER A 199 0.07 4.80 5.11
CA SER A 199 0.60 3.53 5.64
C SER A 199 -0.32 2.35 5.32
N MET A 200 -1.65 2.51 5.47
CA MET A 200 -2.58 1.42 5.19
C MET A 200 -2.64 1.04 3.70
N ALA A 201 -2.47 1.98 2.78
CA ALA A 201 -2.34 1.68 1.36
C ALA A 201 -1.15 0.75 1.11
N CYS A 202 -0.01 0.98 1.78
CA CYS A 202 1.13 0.08 1.73
C CYS A 202 0.82 -1.28 2.36
N TYR A 203 0.08 -1.34 3.47
CA TYR A 203 -0.27 -2.62 4.12
C TYR A 203 -1.28 -3.47 3.35
N CYS A 204 -2.01 -2.88 2.40
CA CYS A 204 -2.85 -3.65 1.49
C CYS A 204 -2.05 -4.66 0.66
N ASP A 205 -0.76 -4.42 0.46
CA ASP A 205 0.16 -5.39 -0.16
C ASP A 205 0.19 -6.68 0.66
N HIS A 206 0.36 -6.58 1.99
CA HIS A 206 0.37 -7.76 2.86
C HIS A 206 -0.93 -8.54 2.80
N ILE A 207 -2.08 -7.84 2.81
CA ILE A 207 -3.41 -8.46 2.67
C ILE A 207 -3.48 -9.20 1.33
N HIS A 208 -3.14 -8.52 0.24
CA HIS A 208 -3.20 -9.07 -1.11
C HIS A 208 -2.28 -10.31 -1.24
N PHE A 209 -1.01 -10.23 -0.84
CA PHE A 209 -0.08 -11.34 -1.04
C PHE A 209 -0.35 -12.54 -0.11
N ASP A 210 -0.87 -12.30 1.11
CA ASP A 210 -1.27 -13.40 2.00
C ASP A 210 -2.53 -14.13 1.51
N VAL A 211 -3.47 -13.43 0.86
CA VAL A 211 -4.75 -14.01 0.42
C VAL A 211 -4.69 -14.55 -1.01
N ASN A 212 -4.12 -13.79 -1.95
CA ASN A 212 -4.29 -14.03 -3.38
C ASN A 212 -3.07 -14.70 -4.05
N THR A 213 -1.91 -14.71 -3.40
CA THR A 213 -0.66 -15.23 -4.00
C THR A 213 -0.03 -16.31 -3.12
N PRO A 214 -0.64 -17.49 -3.02
CA PRO A 214 -0.19 -18.54 -2.10
C PRO A 214 1.27 -18.98 -2.34
N GLU A 215 1.79 -18.84 -3.57
CA GLU A 215 3.15 -19.17 -3.97
C GLU A 215 4.22 -18.16 -3.53
N LEU A 216 3.83 -16.94 -3.14
CA LEU A 216 4.74 -15.88 -2.72
C LEU A 216 4.67 -15.65 -1.22
N PHE A 217 5.84 -15.41 -0.65
CA PHE A 217 6.02 -14.79 0.64
C PHE A 217 6.42 -13.34 0.39
N PHE A 218 5.55 -12.41 0.76
CA PHE A 218 5.83 -10.99 0.76
C PHE A 218 6.35 -10.56 2.12
N LYS A 219 7.36 -9.70 2.11
CA LYS A 219 7.97 -9.12 3.30
C LYS A 219 8.33 -7.67 3.02
N ARG A 220 8.19 -6.82 4.03
CA ARG A 220 8.70 -5.45 4.06
C ARG A 220 9.13 -5.10 5.48
N ASP A 221 10.35 -4.58 5.62
CA ASP A 221 10.90 -4.12 6.91
C ASP A 221 10.87 -2.59 7.01
N HIS A 222 10.91 -1.90 5.87
CA HIS A 222 10.92 -0.45 5.77
C HIS A 222 9.80 0.07 4.87
N CYS A 223 9.16 1.16 5.25
CA CYS A 223 8.04 1.72 4.50
C CYS A 223 7.99 3.25 4.54
N ILE A 224 8.07 3.89 3.37
CA ILE A 224 7.88 5.34 3.21
C ILE A 224 6.51 5.78 3.77
N GLY A 225 5.48 4.93 3.67
CA GLY A 225 4.15 5.16 4.23
C GLY A 225 4.13 5.45 5.72
N GLU A 226 5.14 4.96 6.44
CA GLU A 226 5.32 5.09 7.89
C GLU A 226 6.32 6.17 8.27
N GLY A 227 6.97 6.77 7.27
CA GLY A 227 8.00 7.80 7.46
C GLY A 227 9.44 7.30 7.35
N ASP A 228 9.69 6.07 6.89
CA ASP A 228 11.04 5.63 6.56
C ASP A 228 11.58 6.29 5.27
N ASP A 229 12.91 6.28 5.12
CA ASP A 229 13.59 6.84 3.95
C ASP A 229 13.39 6.00 2.65
N TYR A 230 12.95 4.75 2.77
CA TYR A 230 12.75 3.85 1.63
C TYR A 230 11.71 2.76 1.94
N CYS A 231 11.19 2.11 0.88
CA CYS A 231 10.49 0.83 1.01
C CYS A 231 11.38 -0.32 0.52
N ASP A 232 11.32 -1.49 1.15
CA ASP A 232 12.02 -2.71 0.70
C ASP A 232 11.07 -3.88 0.46
N HIS A 233 10.45 -3.88 -0.72
CA HIS A 233 9.53 -4.93 -1.12
C HIS A 233 10.29 -6.21 -1.44
N HIS A 234 10.16 -7.22 -0.59
CA HIS A 234 10.77 -8.54 -0.77
C HIS A 234 9.72 -9.54 -1.22
N TYR A 235 9.92 -10.12 -2.39
CA TYR A 235 9.08 -11.20 -2.90
C TYR A 235 9.89 -12.48 -3.00
N ILE A 236 9.48 -13.48 -2.22
CA ILE A 236 10.21 -14.74 -2.08
C ILE A 236 9.29 -15.89 -2.52
N LEU A 237 9.76 -16.75 -3.41
CA LEU A 237 9.04 -17.97 -3.76
C LEU A 237 8.99 -18.91 -2.55
N LYS A 238 7.77 -19.25 -2.10
CA LYS A 238 7.59 -20.26 -1.06
C LYS A 238 8.12 -21.61 -1.55
N SER A 239 9.03 -22.19 -0.79
CA SER A 239 9.37 -23.61 -0.94
C SER A 239 8.47 -24.43 0.00
N SER A 240 8.23 -25.70 -0.33
CA SER A 240 7.38 -26.59 0.49
C SER A 240 7.97 -26.93 1.87
N ALA A 241 9.11 -26.37 2.26
CA ALA A 241 9.90 -26.76 3.42
C ALA A 241 10.35 -25.59 4.32
N GLU A 242 9.99 -24.35 3.99
CA GLU A 242 10.41 -23.17 4.75
C GLU A 242 9.25 -22.61 5.60
N ASP A 243 9.41 -22.69 6.91
CA ASP A 243 8.60 -21.95 7.88
C ASP A 243 9.20 -20.54 8.02
N TYR A 244 8.60 -19.60 7.30
CA TYR A 244 8.83 -18.18 7.52
C TYR A 244 8.09 -17.74 8.78
N ASP A 245 8.74 -16.98 9.66
CA ASP A 245 8.08 -16.41 10.84
C ASP A 245 7.10 -15.33 10.38
N ASP A 246 5.94 -15.24 11.03
CA ASP A 246 4.95 -14.21 10.72
C ASP A 246 5.47 -12.83 11.13
N MET A 247 6.28 -12.74 12.19
CA MET A 247 6.95 -11.48 12.56
C MET A 247 7.95 -11.02 11.49
N ASP A 248 8.57 -11.95 10.76
CA ASP A 248 9.52 -11.61 9.70
C ASP A 248 8.83 -10.97 8.49
N LYS A 249 7.49 -11.09 8.33
CA LYS A 249 6.75 -10.53 7.19
C LYS A 249 6.44 -9.05 7.34
N TYR A 250 6.08 -8.64 8.55
CA TYR A 250 5.38 -7.40 8.85
C TYR A 250 6.26 -6.42 9.63
N GLY A 251 7.57 -6.39 9.35
CA GLY A 251 8.52 -5.56 10.08
C GLY A 251 8.19 -4.06 9.99
N ASP A 252 7.54 -3.65 8.90
CA ASP A 252 7.04 -2.29 8.70
C ASP A 252 5.93 -1.93 9.71
N THR A 253 4.99 -2.83 10.01
CA THR A 253 3.83 -2.50 10.85
C THR A 253 4.08 -2.09 12.31
N GLU A 254 5.32 -2.16 12.81
CA GLU A 254 5.64 -1.90 14.22
C GLU A 254 5.73 -0.41 14.59
N ASN A 255 5.88 0.49 13.61
CA ASN A 255 6.25 1.89 13.85
C ASN A 255 5.09 2.89 13.76
N VAL A 256 3.87 2.44 13.48
CA VAL A 256 2.70 3.32 13.30
C VAL A 256 1.93 3.57 14.59
N GLU A 257 1.21 4.70 14.64
CA GLU A 257 0.46 5.16 15.82
C GLU A 257 -0.85 4.38 16.07
N TYR A 258 -1.24 3.45 15.17
CA TYR A 258 -2.42 2.61 15.29
C TYR A 258 -2.07 1.12 15.22
N ASP A 259 -2.99 0.23 15.64
CA ASP A 259 -2.78 -1.22 15.54
C ASP A 259 -3.00 -1.68 14.09
N ALA A 260 -1.99 -1.46 13.25
CA ALA A 260 -2.02 -1.86 11.84
C ALA A 260 -2.18 -3.39 11.69
N ARG A 261 -1.63 -4.17 12.62
CA ARG A 261 -1.70 -5.64 12.55
C ARG A 261 -3.10 -6.14 12.81
N GLU A 262 -3.78 -5.62 13.82
CA GLU A 262 -5.19 -5.92 14.06
C GLU A 262 -6.04 -5.59 12.83
N LEU A 263 -5.80 -4.43 12.21
CA LEU A 263 -6.55 -4.01 11.02
C LEU A 263 -6.29 -4.93 9.81
N ILE A 264 -5.03 -5.26 9.55
CA ILE A 264 -4.63 -6.19 8.47
C ILE A 264 -5.28 -7.56 8.68
N ASP A 265 -5.20 -8.13 9.88
CA ASP A 265 -5.71 -9.47 10.15
C ASP A 265 -7.24 -9.53 10.06
N ARG A 266 -7.93 -8.47 10.49
CA ARG A 266 -9.39 -8.33 10.31
C ARG A 266 -9.76 -8.39 8.83
N TRP A 267 -9.11 -7.59 7.99
CA TRP A 267 -9.40 -7.56 6.56
C TRP A 267 -8.99 -8.84 5.84
N LYS A 268 -7.87 -9.46 6.20
CA LYS A 268 -7.50 -10.78 5.67
C LYS A 268 -8.59 -11.82 5.90
N HIS A 269 -9.28 -11.77 7.04
CA HIS A 269 -10.40 -12.66 7.32
C HIS A 269 -11.61 -12.38 6.40
N GLU A 270 -11.88 -11.12 6.07
CA GLU A 270 -12.99 -10.73 5.20
C GLU A 270 -12.76 -11.09 3.72
N PHE A 271 -11.50 -11.17 3.27
CA PHE A 271 -11.15 -11.55 1.90
C PHE A 271 -10.95 -13.07 1.67
N GLN A 272 -11.04 -13.90 2.72
CA GLN A 272 -10.91 -15.38 2.64
C GLN A 272 -12.26 -16.08 2.39
#